data_AF-A0A5N9HB71-F1
#
_entry.id   AF-A0A5N9HB71-F1
#
_cell.length_a   1.000
_cell.length_b   1.000
_cell.length_c   1.000
_cell.angle_alpha   90.00
_cell.angle_beta   90.00
_cell.angle_gamma   90.00
#
_symmetry.space_group_name_H-M   'P 1'
#
loop_
_entity.id
_entity.type
_entity.pdbx_description
1 polymer ?
#
loop_
_entity_poly.entity_id
_entity_poly.type
_entity_poly.pdbx_seq_one_letter_code
_entity_poly.pdbx_strand_id
1 'polypeptide(L)'
;EILRDMWDRGVKFVTGMDSGMTNANFDDFAYIPEVMVEDMGITPMEAIISATQVSADCLGLLDEIGTLEEGKAADVLIINGNPAVDIKALHDVNTIVKQGQIVKQENELLI
;
A
#
# COMPACT_ATOMS: atom_id res chain seq x y z
N GLU A 1 -1.21 -17.36 -13.03
CA GLU A 1 -0.22 -18.46 -13.07
C GLU A 1 1.23 -17.94 -13.01
N ILE A 2 1.72 -17.17 -13.99
CA ILE A 2 3.12 -16.66 -14.00
C ILE A 2 3.46 -15.80 -12.77
N LEU A 3 2.60 -14.83 -12.42
CA LEU A 3 2.88 -13.94 -11.27
C LEU A 3 2.93 -14.71 -9.95
N ARG A 4 2.10 -15.76 -9.81
CA ARG A 4 2.13 -16.65 -8.64
C ARG A 4 3.42 -17.46 -8.58
N ASP A 5 3.85 -18.04 -9.70
CA ASP A 5 5.13 -18.77 -9.77
C ASP A 5 6.32 -17.88 -9.38
N MET A 6 6.36 -16.64 -9.88
CA MET A 6 7.40 -15.67 -9.49
C MET A 6 7.38 -15.38 -7.98
N TRP A 7 6.20 -15.18 -7.41
CA TRP A 7 6.02 -14.96 -5.98
C TRP A 7 6.50 -16.16 -5.15
N ASP A 8 6.09 -17.37 -5.50
CA ASP A 8 6.47 -18.61 -4.81
C ASP A 8 7.99 -18.88 -4.90
N ARG A 9 8.66 -18.32 -5.91
CA ARG A 9 10.13 -18.36 -6.07
C ARG A 9 10.86 -17.23 -5.34
N GLY A 10 10.16 -16.42 -4.56
CA GLY A 10 10.72 -15.36 -3.71
C GLY A 10 11.12 -14.08 -4.46
N VAL A 11 10.56 -13.84 -5.64
CA VAL A 11 10.75 -12.56 -6.34
C VAL A 11 10.06 -11.45 -5.52
N LYS A 12 10.78 -10.35 -5.28
CA LYS A 12 10.21 -9.16 -4.64
C LYS A 12 9.25 -8.46 -5.60
N PHE A 13 8.04 -8.17 -5.15
CA PHE A 13 7.05 -7.41 -5.91
C PHE A 13 6.93 -6.01 -5.30
N VAL A 14 6.94 -5.01 -6.18
CA VAL A 14 6.63 -3.61 -5.88
C VAL A 14 5.25 -3.33 -6.45
N THR A 15 4.41 -2.62 -5.72
CA THR A 15 3.06 -2.28 -6.21
C THR A 15 3.10 -1.00 -7.03
N GLY A 16 2.49 -1.01 -8.21
CA GLY A 16 2.35 0.17 -9.07
C GLY A 16 1.20 -0.02 -10.06
N MET A 17 0.52 1.07 -10.40
CA MET A 17 -0.70 1.05 -11.23
C MET A 17 -0.54 1.78 -12.58
N ASP A 18 0.59 2.48 -12.78
CA ASP A 18 0.77 3.37 -13.94
C ASP A 18 -0.30 4.48 -13.99
N SER A 19 -0.58 5.07 -12.81
CA SER A 19 -1.59 6.10 -12.63
C SER A 19 -1.39 7.30 -13.58
N GLY A 20 -2.48 7.82 -14.12
CA GLY A 20 -2.51 8.87 -15.13
C GLY A 20 -2.87 8.38 -16.54
N MET A 21 -2.98 7.06 -16.74
CA MET A 21 -3.52 6.45 -17.96
C MET A 21 -5.06 6.37 -17.92
N THR A 22 -5.66 6.08 -19.08
CA THR A 22 -7.11 5.80 -19.17
C THR A 22 -7.46 4.62 -18.25
N ASN A 23 -8.40 4.82 -17.31
CA ASN A 23 -8.84 3.86 -16.29
C ASN A 23 -7.80 3.52 -15.20
N ALA A 24 -6.80 4.37 -14.98
CA ALA A 24 -5.82 4.26 -13.91
C ALA A 24 -5.72 5.61 -13.17
N ASN A 25 -6.60 5.86 -12.22
CA ASN A 25 -6.62 7.15 -11.52
C ASN A 25 -5.47 7.24 -10.49
N PHE A 26 -5.21 8.41 -9.92
CA PHE A 26 -4.15 8.57 -8.91
C PHE A 26 -4.55 8.09 -7.51
N ASP A 27 -5.84 7.91 -7.26
CA ASP A 27 -6.43 7.53 -5.98
C ASP A 27 -6.75 6.03 -5.88
N ASP A 28 -6.64 5.24 -6.96
CA ASP A 28 -6.95 3.80 -6.96
C ASP A 28 -5.81 2.90 -6.41
N PHE A 29 -4.97 3.40 -5.49
CA PHE A 29 -3.79 2.67 -5.01
C PHE A 29 -4.12 1.32 -4.35
N ALA A 30 -5.29 1.20 -3.71
CA ALA A 30 -5.75 0.00 -3.02
C ALA A 30 -6.04 -1.18 -3.97
N TYR A 31 -6.21 -0.90 -5.27
CA TYR A 31 -6.53 -1.92 -6.27
C TYR A 31 -5.41 -2.95 -6.46
N ILE A 32 -4.14 -2.52 -6.42
CA ILE A 32 -3.02 -3.44 -6.64
C ILE A 32 -2.88 -4.46 -5.50
N PRO A 33 -2.89 -4.07 -4.22
CA PRO A 33 -2.97 -5.04 -3.11
C PRO A 33 -4.18 -5.96 -3.20
N GLU A 34 -5.35 -5.46 -3.63
CA GLU A 34 -6.55 -6.28 -3.82
C GLU A 34 -6.33 -7.37 -4.88
N VAL A 35 -5.79 -7.03 -6.06
CA VAL A 35 -5.44 -8.00 -7.11
C VAL A 35 -4.44 -9.04 -6.61
N MET A 36 -3.44 -8.64 -5.81
CA MET A 36 -2.49 -9.59 -5.22
C MET A 36 -3.18 -10.63 -4.34
N VAL A 37 -4.20 -10.22 -3.58
CA VAL A 37 -4.95 -11.13 -2.71
C VAL A 37 -5.93 -11.99 -3.52
N GLU A 38 -6.79 -11.36 -4.33
CA GLU A 38 -7.89 -12.05 -5.01
C GLU A 38 -7.44 -12.91 -6.18
N ASP A 39 -6.52 -12.41 -7.01
CA ASP A 39 -6.11 -13.08 -8.25
C ASP A 39 -4.81 -13.89 -8.08
N MET A 40 -3.95 -13.53 -7.11
CA MET A 40 -2.69 -14.23 -6.86
C MET A 40 -2.69 -15.06 -5.56
N GLY A 41 -3.73 -14.97 -4.73
CA GLY A 41 -3.81 -15.73 -3.48
C GLY A 41 -2.71 -15.39 -2.47
N ILE A 42 -2.18 -14.16 -2.52
CA ILE A 42 -1.24 -13.65 -1.53
C ILE A 42 -2.03 -13.26 -0.27
N THR A 43 -1.47 -13.40 0.91
CA THR A 43 -2.20 -12.99 2.13
C THR A 43 -2.33 -11.46 2.20
N PRO A 44 -3.38 -10.92 2.85
CA PRO A 44 -3.55 -9.46 2.94
C PRO A 44 -2.34 -8.74 3.54
N MET A 45 -1.71 -9.31 4.56
CA MET A 45 -0.53 -8.71 5.19
C MET A 45 0.69 -8.72 4.27
N GLU A 46 0.90 -9.78 3.49
CA GLU A 46 1.98 -9.83 2.50
C GLU A 46 1.79 -8.79 1.39
N ALA A 47 0.55 -8.56 0.95
CA ALA A 47 0.23 -7.52 -0.01
C ALA A 47 0.52 -6.11 0.56
N ILE A 48 0.18 -5.85 1.83
CA ILE A 48 0.52 -4.60 2.53
C ILE A 48 2.04 -4.42 2.62
N ILE A 49 2.79 -5.46 3.01
CA ILE A 49 4.25 -5.44 3.10
C ILE A 49 4.88 -5.18 1.72
N SER A 50 4.34 -5.78 0.66
CA SER A 50 4.77 -5.51 -0.73
C SER A 50 4.57 -4.04 -1.09
N ALA A 51 3.41 -3.47 -0.76
CA ALA A 51 3.07 -2.08 -1.06
C ALA A 51 3.83 -1.03 -0.22
N THR A 52 4.42 -1.44 0.89
CA THR A 52 5.08 -0.54 1.85
C THR A 52 6.57 -0.86 1.95
N GLN A 53 6.95 -1.75 2.88
CA GLN A 53 8.34 -2.08 3.20
C GLN A 53 9.15 -2.53 1.98
N VAL A 54 8.63 -3.48 1.18
CA VAL A 54 9.35 -4.02 0.02
C VAL A 54 9.52 -2.96 -1.06
N SER A 55 8.48 -2.16 -1.30
CA SER A 55 8.53 -1.05 -2.26
C SER A 55 9.57 0.00 -1.84
N ALA A 56 9.61 0.37 -0.56
CA ALA A 56 10.64 1.29 -0.04
C ALA A 56 12.05 0.72 -0.15
N ASP A 57 12.25 -0.57 0.17
CA ASP A 57 13.53 -1.28 0.02
C ASP A 57 14.02 -1.30 -1.43
N CYS A 58 13.13 -1.64 -2.37
CA CYS A 58 13.44 -1.65 -3.79
C CYS A 58 13.81 -0.26 -4.34
N LEU A 59 13.30 0.82 -3.73
CA LEU A 59 13.65 2.20 -4.07
C LEU A 59 14.89 2.72 -3.32
N GLY A 60 15.46 1.94 -2.39
CA GLY A 60 16.59 2.37 -1.56
C GLY A 60 16.22 3.39 -0.48
N LEU A 61 14.94 3.43 -0.07
CA LEU A 61 14.38 4.40 0.87
C LEU A 61 13.92 3.76 2.20
N LEU A 62 14.26 2.49 2.45
CA LEU A 62 13.77 1.77 3.63
C LEU A 62 14.23 2.39 4.96
N ASP A 63 15.36 3.09 4.98
CA ASP A 63 15.84 3.80 6.16
C ASP A 63 15.02 5.09 6.44
N GLU A 64 14.21 5.54 5.48
CA GLU A 64 13.45 6.80 5.54
C GLU A 64 11.93 6.57 5.65
N ILE A 65 11.38 5.58 4.94
CA ILE A 65 9.93 5.33 4.80
C ILE A 65 9.60 3.83 4.69
N GLY A 66 8.30 3.52 4.63
CA GLY A 66 7.79 2.18 4.30
C GLY A 66 7.49 1.29 5.51
N THR A 67 7.91 1.66 6.72
CA THR A 67 7.48 1.02 7.97
C THR A 67 7.28 2.05 9.08
N LEU A 68 6.50 1.67 10.11
CA LEU A 68 6.29 2.50 11.30
C LEU A 68 7.37 2.19 12.34
N GLU A 69 8.51 2.86 12.21
CA GLU A 69 9.67 2.74 13.10
C GLU A 69 10.19 4.11 13.52
N GLU A 70 10.78 4.20 14.71
CA GLU A 70 11.39 5.45 15.19
C GLU A 70 12.49 5.93 14.23
N GLY A 71 12.50 7.24 13.94
CA GLY A 71 13.48 7.86 13.04
C GLY A 71 13.04 7.95 11.57
N LYS A 72 12.00 7.22 11.15
CA LYS A 72 11.42 7.30 9.80
C LYS A 72 10.40 8.43 9.68
N ALA A 73 10.05 8.80 8.44
CA ALA A 73 9.02 9.79 8.20
C ALA A 73 7.66 9.31 8.74
N ALA A 74 6.91 10.23 9.34
CA ALA A 74 5.57 9.95 9.85
C ALA A 74 4.53 9.97 8.71
N ASP A 75 4.64 8.99 7.82
CA ASP A 75 3.68 8.70 6.75
C ASP A 75 2.76 7.56 7.20
N VAL A 76 1.50 7.90 7.49
CA VAL A 76 0.55 6.98 8.15
C VAL A 76 -0.83 7.06 7.49
N LEU A 77 -1.42 5.90 7.23
CA LEU A 77 -2.82 5.75 6.84
C LEU A 77 -3.63 5.19 8.01
N ILE A 78 -4.72 5.85 8.37
CA ILE A 78 -5.72 5.32 9.29
C ILE A 78 -6.91 4.86 8.46
N ILE A 79 -7.30 3.61 8.66
CA ILE A 79 -8.22 2.89 7.78
C ILE A 79 -9.43 2.44 8.58
N ASN A 80 -10.62 2.58 8.01
CA ASN A 80 -11.82 2.01 8.58
C ASN A 80 -11.87 0.51 8.29
N GLY A 81 -11.92 -0.30 9.35
CA GLY A 81 -11.84 -1.76 9.22
C GLY A 81 -10.42 -2.29 9.41
N ASN A 82 -10.20 -3.56 9.05
CA ASN A 82 -8.91 -4.22 9.25
C ASN A 82 -8.37 -4.80 7.93
N PRO A 83 -7.41 -4.13 7.28
CA PRO A 83 -6.86 -4.57 5.99
C PRO A 83 -6.04 -5.86 6.09
N ALA A 84 -5.64 -6.28 7.30
CA ALA A 84 -5.00 -7.58 7.52
C ALA A 84 -5.98 -8.76 7.41
N VAL A 85 -7.28 -8.50 7.55
CA VAL A 85 -8.35 -9.50 7.48
C VAL A 85 -9.09 -9.39 6.15
N ASP A 86 -9.43 -8.18 5.73
CA ASP A 86 -10.08 -7.90 4.46
C ASP A 86 -9.33 -6.77 3.75
N ILE A 87 -8.57 -7.12 2.71
CA ILE A 87 -7.72 -6.18 1.98
C ILE A 87 -8.51 -5.02 1.36
N LYS A 88 -9.81 -5.21 1.07
CA LYS A 88 -10.67 -4.16 0.50
C LYS A 88 -10.87 -2.99 1.46
N ALA A 89 -10.59 -3.16 2.75
CA ALA A 89 -10.57 -2.05 3.72
C ALA A 89 -9.60 -0.93 3.30
N LEU A 90 -8.56 -1.22 2.52
CA LEU A 90 -7.63 -0.19 2.00
C LEU A 90 -8.33 0.89 1.16
N HIS A 91 -9.52 0.65 0.62
CA HIS A 91 -10.32 1.65 -0.09
C HIS A 91 -10.97 2.70 0.83
N ASP A 92 -11.09 2.43 2.13
CA ASP A 92 -11.72 3.32 3.11
C ASP A 92 -10.68 3.93 4.07
N VAL A 93 -9.75 4.71 3.49
CA VAL A 93 -8.78 5.49 4.26
C VAL A 93 -9.48 6.67 4.92
N ASN A 94 -9.61 6.65 6.24
CA ASN A 94 -10.24 7.71 7.01
C ASN A 94 -9.37 8.96 7.15
N THR A 95 -8.10 8.78 7.54
CA THR A 95 -7.16 9.86 7.88
C THR A 95 -5.80 9.57 7.25
N ILE A 96 -5.15 10.61 6.72
CA ILE A 96 -3.82 10.54 6.12
C ILE A 96 -2.90 11.51 6.84
N VAL A 97 -1.80 10.98 7.35
CA VAL A 97 -0.66 11.76 7.84
C VAL A 97 0.47 11.62 6.84
N LYS A 98 1.00 12.75 6.38
CA LYS A 98 2.14 12.82 5.47
C LYS A 98 3.24 13.63 6.12
N GLN A 99 4.40 13.02 6.36
CA GLN A 99 5.55 13.64 7.03
C GLN A 99 5.16 14.38 8.33
N GLY A 100 4.26 13.77 9.10
CA GLY A 100 3.77 14.33 10.36
C GLY A 100 2.68 15.41 10.24
N GLN A 101 2.25 15.75 9.03
CA GLN A 101 1.14 16.67 8.79
C GLN A 101 -0.13 15.89 8.43
N ILE A 102 -1.25 16.22 9.08
CA ILE A 102 -2.55 15.65 8.71
C ILE A 102 -3.02 16.35 7.43
N VAL A 103 -3.21 15.58 6.34
CA VAL A 103 -3.67 16.09 5.04
C VAL A 103 -5.10 15.67 4.70
N LYS A 104 -5.60 14.63 5.37
CA LYS A 104 -7.00 14.18 5.35
C LYS A 104 -7.38 13.79 6.77
N GLN A 105 -8.53 14.20 7.26
CA GLN A 105 -9.04 13.87 8.60
C GLN A 105 -10.52 13.52 8.53
N GLU A 106 -10.93 12.39 9.11
CA GLU A 106 -12.34 11.98 9.18
C GLU A 106 -13.07 12.03 7.82
N ASN A 107 -12.41 11.58 6.76
CA ASN A 107 -12.87 11.65 5.38
C ASN A 107 -12.92 13.04 4.72
N GLU A 108 -12.48 14.08 5.40
CA GLU A 108 -12.35 15.44 4.84
C GLU A 108 -10.91 15.72 4.41
N LEU A 109 -10.73 16.16 3.16
CA LEU A 109 -9.44 16.62 2.64
C LEU A 109 -9.14 18.02 3.20
N LEU A 110 -7.93 18.23 3.71
CA LEU A 110 -7.52 19.48 4.39
C LEU A 110 -6.62 20.39 3.53
N ILE A 111 -6.34 19.99 2.29
CA ILE A 111 -5.43 20.67 1.36
C ILE A 111 -6.15 21.17 0.11
#